data_AF-A0A2S9QSD8-F1
#
_entry.id   AF-A0A2S9QSD8-F1
#
_cell.length_a   1.000
_cell.length_b   1.000
_cell.length_c   1.000
_cell.angle_alpha   90.00
_cell.angle_beta   90.00
_cell.angle_gamma   90.00
#
_symmetry.space_group_name_H-M   'P 1'
#
loop_
_entity.id
_entity.type
_entity.pdbx_description
1 polymer ?
#
loop_
_entity_poly.entity_id
_entity_poly.type
_entity_poly.pdbx_seq_one_letter_code
_entity_poly.pdbx_strand_id
1 'polypeptide(L)'
;MRAFARPTITQDEWWGDIEPLLNQQASLDYAYVQPQSIPATKVTGPGTITDDESALVVFVDVPTDAGTYNIILNRDGAGEPWLIARFVPPESAGN
;
A
#
# COMPACT_ATOMS: atom_id res chain seq x y z
N MET A 1 3.48 -3.02 -2.49
CA MET A 1 3.18 -2.32 -3.77
C MET A 1 3.03 -3.24 -4.99
N ARG A 2 3.92 -4.21 -5.23
CA ARG A 2 3.83 -5.08 -6.43
C ARG A 2 2.59 -5.98 -6.45
N ALA A 3 2.08 -6.37 -5.28
CA ALA A 3 0.79 -7.07 -5.12
C ALA A 3 -0.40 -6.11 -5.40
N PHE A 4 -0.36 -4.91 -4.82
CA PHE A 4 -1.39 -3.88 -4.98
C PHE A 4 -1.55 -3.39 -6.44
N ALA A 5 -0.45 -3.10 -7.14
CA ALA A 5 -0.43 -2.56 -8.50
C ALA A 5 -0.68 -3.64 -9.57
N ARG A 6 -1.77 -4.40 -9.45
CA ARG A 6 -2.17 -5.45 -10.41
C ARG A 6 -3.63 -5.28 -10.86
N PRO A 7 -3.96 -4.26 -11.67
CA PRO A 7 -5.32 -4.04 -12.15
C PRO A 7 -5.84 -5.11 -13.14
N THR A 8 -4.97 -6.01 -13.59
CA THR A 8 -5.27 -7.02 -14.62
C THR A 8 -5.83 -8.34 -14.09
N ILE A 9 -5.83 -8.55 -12.77
CA ILE A 9 -6.30 -9.78 -12.13
C ILE A 9 -7.69 -9.57 -11.49
N THR A 10 -8.32 -10.67 -11.06
CA THR A 10 -9.61 -10.62 -10.35
C THR A 10 -9.42 -10.10 -8.92
N GLN A 11 -10.52 -9.59 -8.34
CA GLN A 11 -10.52 -9.13 -6.95
C GLN A 11 -10.10 -10.24 -5.98
N ASP A 12 -10.57 -11.47 -6.17
CA ASP A 12 -10.27 -12.61 -5.30
C ASP A 12 -8.76 -12.94 -5.28
N GLU A 13 -8.15 -13.03 -6.47
CA GLU A 13 -6.71 -13.27 -6.62
C GLU A 13 -5.89 -12.11 -6.03
N TRP A 14 -6.31 -10.88 -6.31
CA TRP A 14 -5.67 -9.68 -5.76
C TRP A 14 -5.76 -9.63 -4.23
N TRP A 15 -6.93 -10.00 -3.69
CA TRP A 15 -7.21 -10.03 -2.27
C TRP A 15 -6.32 -11.04 -1.56
N GLY A 16 -6.20 -12.26 -2.08
CA GLY A 16 -5.31 -13.28 -1.51
C GLY A 16 -3.83 -12.89 -1.45
N ASP A 17 -3.36 -12.08 -2.40
CA ASP A 17 -2.00 -11.54 -2.44
C ASP A 17 -1.79 -10.38 -1.43
N ILE A 18 -2.82 -9.57 -1.18
CA ILE A 18 -2.70 -8.33 -0.40
C ILE A 18 -3.19 -8.44 1.04
N GLU A 19 -4.27 -9.17 1.31
CA GLU A 19 -4.85 -9.37 2.65
C GLU A 19 -3.78 -9.66 3.73
N PRO A 20 -2.84 -10.61 3.55
CA PRO A 20 -1.84 -10.92 4.58
C PRO A 20 -0.81 -9.80 4.81
N LEU A 21 -0.75 -8.81 3.92
CA LEU A 21 0.14 -7.65 4.02
C LEU A 21 -0.56 -6.45 4.69
N LEU A 22 -1.88 -6.48 4.83
CA LEU A 22 -2.69 -5.41 5.39
C LEU A 22 -2.85 -5.58 6.90
N ASN A 23 -2.99 -4.46 7.60
CA ASN A 23 -3.48 -4.51 8.97
C ASN A 23 -5.00 -4.69 9.00
N GLN A 24 -5.56 -5.01 10.17
CA GLN A 24 -7.00 -5.28 10.31
C GLN A 24 -7.89 -4.15 9.75
N GLN A 25 -7.52 -2.89 9.96
CA GLN A 25 -8.30 -1.75 9.51
C GLN A 25 -8.22 -1.55 8.00
N ALA A 26 -7.02 -1.67 7.44
CA ALA A 26 -6.79 -1.64 6.00
C ALA A 26 -7.53 -2.79 5.32
N SER A 27 -7.53 -3.99 5.91
CA SER A 27 -8.30 -5.10 5.33
C SER A 27 -9.80 -4.78 5.22
N LEU A 28 -10.38 -4.07 6.18
CA LEU A 28 -11.78 -3.66 6.10
C LEU A 28 -12.01 -2.59 5.02
N ASP A 29 -11.08 -1.65 4.87
CA ASP A 29 -11.15 -0.57 3.87
C ASP A 29 -10.99 -1.11 2.44
N TYR A 30 -10.02 -2.01 2.24
CA TYR A 30 -9.66 -2.56 0.93
C TYR A 30 -10.48 -3.79 0.52
N ALA A 31 -11.27 -4.40 1.42
CA ALA A 31 -12.08 -5.59 1.11
C ALA A 31 -13.00 -5.41 -0.10
N TYR A 32 -13.46 -4.18 -0.35
CA TYR A 32 -14.37 -3.83 -1.45
C TYR A 32 -13.68 -3.09 -2.60
N VAL A 33 -12.35 -2.90 -2.52
CA VAL A 33 -11.60 -2.19 -3.55
C VAL A 33 -11.42 -3.11 -4.77
N GLN A 34 -11.76 -2.57 -5.93
CA GLN A 34 -11.55 -3.28 -7.19
C GLN A 34 -10.15 -2.97 -7.72
N PRO A 35 -9.34 -3.99 -8.06
CA PRO A 35 -7.99 -3.76 -8.57
C PRO A 35 -8.00 -2.95 -9.86
N GLN A 36 -9.08 -3.02 -10.65
CA GLN A 36 -9.26 -2.26 -11.90
C GLN A 36 -9.33 -0.74 -11.69
N SER A 37 -9.70 -0.27 -10.49
CA SER A 37 -9.69 1.16 -10.15
C SER A 37 -8.29 1.67 -9.77
N ILE A 38 -7.30 0.78 -9.63
CA ILE A 38 -5.94 1.17 -9.26
C ILE A 38 -5.21 1.65 -10.53
N PRO A 39 -4.82 2.93 -10.63
CA PRO A 39 -4.13 3.43 -11.81
C PRO A 39 -2.70 2.89 -11.91
N ALA A 40 -2.07 2.52 -10.79
CA ALA A 40 -0.75 1.90 -10.78
C ALA A 40 -0.78 0.46 -11.32
N THR A 41 -0.03 0.22 -12.39
CA THR A 41 0.14 -1.12 -13.02
C THR A 41 1.50 -1.75 -12.75
N LYS A 42 2.51 -0.93 -12.44
CA LYS A 42 3.88 -1.37 -12.18
C LYS A 42 4.61 -0.36 -11.30
N VAL A 43 5.52 -0.89 -10.49
CA VAL A 43 6.49 -0.09 -9.73
C VAL A 43 7.66 0.26 -10.66
N THR A 44 7.98 1.55 -10.77
CA THR A 44 9.00 2.07 -11.70
C THR A 44 10.36 2.28 -11.03
N GLY A 45 10.43 2.25 -9.71
CA GLY A 45 11.68 2.41 -8.96
C GLY A 45 11.60 1.86 -7.53
N PRO A 46 12.71 1.91 -6.77
CA PRO A 46 12.73 1.45 -5.39
C PRO A 46 11.87 2.34 -4.48
N GLY A 47 11.23 1.73 -3.48
CA GLY A 47 10.56 2.47 -2.43
C GLY A 47 11.57 3.17 -1.53
N THR A 48 11.31 4.44 -1.21
CA THR A 48 12.16 5.26 -0.33
C THR A 48 11.39 5.58 0.93
N ILE A 49 11.99 5.34 2.09
CA ILE A 49 11.41 5.74 3.37
C ILE A 49 11.51 7.26 3.46
N THR A 50 10.38 7.93 3.64
CA THR A 50 10.29 9.40 3.72
C THR A 50 10.08 9.91 5.13
N ASP A 51 9.48 9.09 6.00
CA ASP A 51 9.34 9.38 7.42
C ASP A 51 9.42 8.07 8.23
N ASP A 52 10.35 8.03 9.17
CA ASP A 52 10.53 6.95 10.16
C ASP A 52 10.68 7.48 11.59
N GLU A 53 10.34 8.76 11.83
CA GLU A 53 10.42 9.38 13.16
C GLU A 53 9.54 8.65 14.19
N SER A 54 8.51 7.95 13.72
CA SER A 54 7.63 7.13 14.56
C SER A 54 8.16 5.71 14.71
N ALA A 55 8.39 5.28 15.95
CA ALA A 55 8.82 3.90 16.24
C ALA A 55 7.80 2.82 15.80
N LEU A 56 6.54 3.19 15.58
CA LEU A 56 5.43 2.28 15.23
C LEU A 56 4.82 2.54 13.85
N VAL A 57 5.21 3.62 13.16
CA VAL A 57 4.65 4.02 11.86
C VAL A 57 5.79 4.43 10.95
N VAL A 58 5.75 4.00 9.69
CA VAL A 58 6.74 4.40 8.67
C VAL A 58 6.03 4.72 7.37
N PHE A 59 6.52 5.76 6.70
CA PHE A 59 6.02 6.23 5.41
C PHE A 59 7.03 5.88 4.32
N VAL A 60 6.53 5.26 3.25
CA VAL A 60 7.36 4.80 2.14
C VAL A 60 6.79 5.30 0.82
N ASP A 61 7.55 6.13 0.13
CA ASP A 61 7.24 6.62 -1.20
C ASP A 61 7.72 5.62 -2.25
N VAL A 62 6.77 5.07 -3.01
CA VAL A 62 7.03 4.10 -4.06
C VAL A 62 6.67 4.72 -5.41
N PRO A 63 7.66 5.00 -6.28
CA PRO A 63 7.38 5.48 -7.62
C PRO A 63 6.73 4.37 -8.46
N THR A 64 5.61 4.72 -9.09
CA THR A 64 4.88 3.85 -10.02
C THR A 64 4.64 4.54 -11.35
N ASP A 65 4.12 3.81 -12.33
CA ASP A 65 3.75 4.34 -13.64
C ASP A 65 2.65 5.43 -13.56
N ALA A 66 1.81 5.38 -12.51
CA ALA A 66 0.74 6.35 -12.27
C ALA A 66 1.17 7.51 -11.34
N GLY A 67 2.44 7.58 -10.94
CA GLY A 67 2.97 8.54 -9.98
C GLY A 67 3.48 7.89 -8.69
N THR A 68 3.87 8.71 -7.72
CA THR A 68 4.42 8.22 -6.46
C THR A 68 3.30 7.89 -5.49
N TYR A 69 3.27 6.65 -5.03
CA TYR A 69 2.35 6.21 -3.97
C TYR A 69 3.04 6.31 -2.64
N ASN A 70 2.41 6.97 -1.68
CA ASN A 70 2.87 6.95 -0.30
C ASN A 70 2.19 5.79 0.44
N ILE A 71 2.99 4.90 0.99
CA ILE A 71 2.53 3.72 1.71
C ILE A 71 2.80 3.95 3.18
N ILE A 72 1.74 3.91 3.98
CA ILE A 72 1.81 4.01 5.42
C ILE A 72 1.83 2.58 5.96
N LEU A 73 2.90 2.22 6.66
CA LEU A 73 3.00 0.95 7.38
C LEU A 73 2.96 1.21 8.88
N ASN A 74 2.33 0.30 9.62
CA ASN A 74 2.35 0.31 11.07
C ASN A 74 2.64 -1.08 11.64
N ARG A 75 3.07 -1.10 12.89
CA ARG A 75 3.26 -2.31 13.69
C ARG A 75 2.69 -2.08 15.08
N ASP A 76 2.16 -3.14 15.70
CA ASP A 76 1.54 -3.05 17.04
C ASP A 76 2.61 -3.01 18.15
N GLY A 77 3.77 -3.64 17.93
CA GLY A 77 4.88 -3.63 18.87
C GLY A 77 6.27 -3.69 18.24
N ALA A 78 7.29 -3.40 19.05
CA ALA A 78 8.69 -3.53 18.67
C ALA A 78 9.07 -5.01 18.52
N GLY A 79 8.96 -5.53 17.30
CA GLY A 79 9.21 -6.93 16.96
C GLY A 79 8.13 -7.57 16.10
N GLU A 80 6.99 -6.89 15.96
CA GLU A 80 5.92 -7.33 15.06
C GLU A 80 6.19 -6.94 13.61
N PRO A 81 5.63 -7.71 12.65
CA PRO A 81 5.76 -7.39 11.25
C PRO A 81 5.12 -6.03 10.94
N TRP A 82 5.74 -5.31 10.03
CA TRP A 82 5.15 -4.11 9.46
C TRP A 82 4.02 -4.51 8.53
N LEU A 83 2.81 -4.08 8.89
CA LEU A 83 1.62 -4.27 8.08
C LEU A 83 1.25 -2.94 7.42
N ILE A 84 0.62 -3.02 6.26
CA ILE A 84 0.20 -1.85 5.52
C ILE A 84 -1.06 -1.31 6.16
N ALA A 85 -0.99 -0.06 6.62
CA ALA A 85 -2.11 0.67 7.16
C ALA A 85 -2.89 1.40 6.07
N ARG A 86 -2.20 1.94 5.06
CA ARG A 86 -2.85 2.67 3.97
C ARG A 86 -1.97 2.80 2.74
N PHE A 87 -2.60 2.77 1.57
CA PHE A 87 -2.04 3.23 0.31
C PHE A 87 -2.64 4.60 -0.03
N VAL A 88 -1.79 5.62 -0.09
CA VAL A 88 -2.18 6.98 -0.46
C VAL A 88 -1.79 7.20 -1.93
N PRO A 89 -2.76 7.38 -2.84
CA PRO A 89 -2.47 7.65 -4.24
C PRO A 89 -1.93 9.08 -4.41
N PRO A 90 -1.13 9.33 -5.48
CA PRO A 90 -0.51 10.63 -5.72
C PRO A 90 -1.53 11.78 -5.83
N GLU A 91 -2.73 11.50 -6.34
CA GLU A 91 -3.82 12.48 -6.48
C GLU A 91 -4.38 12.96 -5.13
N SER A 92 -4.23 12.17 -4.05
CA SER A 92 -4.68 12.54 -2.70
C SER A 92 -3.60 13.24 -1.86
N ALA A 93 -2.34 13.28 -2.31
CA ALA A 93 -1.25 13.93 -1.59
C ALA A 93 -1.22 15.47 -1.79
N GLY A 94 -2.08 16.01 -2.66
CA GLY A 94 -2.20 17.44 -2.93
C GLY A 94 -3.51 18.03 -2.44
N ASN A 95 -3.66 18.24 -1.12
CA ASN A 95 -4.61 19.21 -0.60
C ASN A 95 -4.05 19.94 0.62
#